data_AF-A0A497N9X8-F1
#
_entry.id   AF-A0A497N9X8-F1
#
_cell.length_a   1.000
_cell.length_b   1.000
_cell.length_c   1.000
_cell.angle_alpha   90.00
_cell.angle_beta   90.00
_cell.angle_gamma   90.00
#
_symmetry.space_group_name_H-M   'P 1'
#
loop_
_entity.id
_entity.type
_entity.pdbx_description
1 polymer ?
#
loop_
_entity_poly.entity_id
_entity_poly.type
_entity_poly.pdbx_seq_one_letter_code
_entity_poly.pdbx_strand_id
1 'polypeptide(L)' 'MPIERTVIGSFPRWADSLEKSIEEIVNLQLHYGIDMITDGEQRGGMIKYFEQIPGLERTD' A
#
# COMPACT_ATOMS: atom_id res chain seq x y z
N MET A 1 -2.97 6.19 28.38
CA MET A 1 -2.74 6.60 26.98
C MET A 1 -3.68 5.78 26.11
N PRO A 2 -4.34 6.37 25.10
CA PRO A 2 -5.07 5.58 24.10
C PRO A 2 -4.11 4.65 23.35
N ILE A 3 -4.63 3.53 22.83
CA ILE A 3 -3.86 2.59 22.01
C ILE A 3 -3.83 3.14 20.58
N GLU A 4 -2.63 3.33 20.02
CA GLU A 4 -2.45 3.73 18.63
C GLU A 4 -2.72 2.56 17.68
N ARG A 5 -3.42 2.84 16.58
CA ARG A 5 -3.84 1.86 15.58
C ARG A 5 -3.19 2.14 14.22
N THR A 6 -2.81 1.07 13.56
CA THR A 6 -2.28 1.08 12.19
C THR A 6 -2.73 -0.17 11.45
N VAL A 7 -2.35 -0.28 10.18
CA VAL A 7 -2.64 -1.39 9.28
C VAL A 7 -1.34 -1.95 8.72
N ILE A 8 -1.33 -3.24 8.43
CA ILE A 8 -0.14 -3.91 7.88
C ILE A 8 -0.21 -3.84 6.35
N GLY A 9 0.46 -2.84 5.78
CA GLY A 9 0.82 -2.80 4.36
C GLY A 9 -0.39 -2.77 3.42
N SER A 10 -0.58 -3.89 2.71
CA SER A 10 -1.45 -4.04 1.55
C SER A 10 -2.96 -3.98 1.83
N PHE A 11 -3.71 -3.41 0.88
CA PHE A 11 -5.17 -3.50 0.78
C PHE A 11 -5.58 -4.24 -0.52
N PRO A 12 -6.83 -4.72 -0.63
CA PRO A 12 -7.38 -5.15 -1.91
C PRO A 12 -7.19 -4.08 -2.99
N ARG A 13 -6.99 -4.48 -4.26
CA ARG A 13 -7.02 -3.51 -5.36
C ARG A 13 -8.39 -2.85 -5.40
N TRP A 14 -8.39 -1.52 -5.37
CA TRP A 14 -9.62 -0.77 -5.15
C TRP A 14 -10.18 -0.10 -6.41
N ALA A 15 -9.31 0.44 -7.26
CA ALA A 15 -9.70 1.11 -8.50
C ALA A 15 -8.80 0.72 -9.68
N ASP A 16 -9.21 1.13 -10.88
CA ASP A 16 -8.45 0.88 -12.12
C ASP A 16 -7.19 1.74 -12.22
N SER A 17 -7.19 2.93 -11.62
CA SER A 17 -6.00 3.79 -11.54
C SER A 17 -5.31 3.69 -10.18
N LEU A 18 -3.99 3.75 -10.21
CA LEU A 18 -3.16 3.69 -9.01
C LEU A 18 -3.44 4.87 -8.07
N GLU A 19 -3.48 6.08 -8.63
CA GLU A 19 -3.67 7.32 -7.89
C GLU A 19 -5.01 7.30 -7.13
N LYS A 20 -6.08 6.90 -7.81
CA LYS A 20 -7.41 6.80 -7.21
C LYS A 20 -7.47 5.69 -6.17
N SER A 21 -6.83 4.55 -6.41
CA SER A 21 -6.76 3.47 -5.43
C SER A 21 -6.08 3.92 -4.14
N ILE A 22 -4.97 4.66 -4.24
CA ILE A 22 -4.26 5.21 -3.07
C ILE A 22 -5.16 6.22 -2.35
N GLU A 23 -5.78 7.14 -3.08
CA GLU A 23 -6.67 8.15 -2.51
C GLU A 23 -7.82 7.51 -1.71
N GLU A 24 -8.49 6.51 -2.28
CA GLU A 24 -9.62 5.84 -1.64
C GLU A 24 -9.20 5.05 -0.39
N ILE A 25 -8.04 4.38 -0.42
CA ILE A 25 -7.50 3.66 0.74
C ILE A 25 -7.05 4.61 1.86
N VAL A 26 -6.46 5.75 1.53
CA VAL A 26 -6.12 6.79 2.51
C VAL A 26 -7.39 7.34 3.15
N ASN A 27 -8.39 7.70 2.33
CA ASN A 27 -9.68 8.22 2.81
C ASN A 27 -10.41 7.23 3.73
N LEU A 28 -10.34 5.93 3.42
CA LEU A 28 -10.92 4.87 4.26
C LEU A 28 -10.27 4.82 5.65
N GLN A 29 -8.95 4.85 5.73
CA GLN A 29 -8.22 4.81 7.00
C GLN A 29 -8.49 6.07 7.85
N LEU A 30 -8.51 7.24 7.20
CA LEU A 30 -8.88 8.50 7.85
C LEU A 30 -10.32 8.47 8.38
N HIS A 31 -11.26 7.92 7.61
CA HIS A 31 -12.66 7.77 8.02
C HIS A 31 -12.81 6.94 9.30
N TYR A 32 -12.00 5.89 9.48
CA TYR A 32 -12.00 5.04 10.68
C TYR A 32 -11.09 5.53 11.82
N GLY A 33 -10.44 6.68 11.63
CA GLY A 33 -9.54 7.28 12.63
C GLY A 33 -8.32 6.41 12.92
N ILE A 34 -7.74 5.77 11.89
CA ILE A 34 -6.45 5.08 11.99
C ILE A 34 -5.35 6.12 12.18
N ASP A 35 -4.52 5.93 13.22
CA ASP A 35 -3.54 6.93 13.66
C ASP A 35 -2.32 7.00 12.73
N MET A 36 -1.89 5.85 12.20
CA MET A 36 -0.81 5.75 11.22
C MET A 36 -1.28 4.95 9.99
N ILE A 37 -1.26 5.61 8.84
CA ILE A 37 -1.82 5.10 7.59
C ILE A 37 -0.76 4.57 6.63
N THR A 38 -1.17 3.72 5.68
CA THR A 38 -0.36 3.27 4.55
C THR A 38 -1.04 3.64 3.22
N ASP A 39 -0.32 3.51 2.11
CA ASP A 39 -0.91 3.64 0.76
C ASP A 39 -1.51 2.34 0.21
N GLY A 40 -1.56 1.29 1.04
CA GLY A 40 -2.17 0.02 0.71
C GLY A 40 -1.46 -0.82 -0.33
N GLU A 41 -0.19 -0.56 -0.67
CA GLU A 41 0.60 -1.33 -1.65
C GLU A 41 -0.09 -1.52 -3.01
N GLN A 42 -0.84 -0.50 -3.47
CA GLN A 42 -1.64 -0.58 -4.70
C GLN A 42 -0.80 -0.74 -6.00
N ARG A 43 0.54 -0.64 -5.91
CA ARG A 43 1.49 -0.63 -7.05
C ARG A 43 1.83 -2.01 -7.62
N GLY A 44 1.33 -3.09 -7.03
CA GLY A 44 1.49 -4.45 -7.58
C GLY A 44 2.20 -5.41 -6.62
N GLY A 45 2.98 -6.34 -7.17
CA GLY A 45 3.60 -7.41 -6.37
C GLY A 45 4.80 -6.92 -5.57
N MET A 46 4.88 -7.34 -4.31
CA MET A 46 5.91 -6.94 -3.34
C MET A 46 7.35 -7.17 -3.83
N ILE A 47 7.61 -8.23 -4.60
CA ILE A 47 8.93 -8.51 -5.17
C ILE A 47 9.15 -7.76 -6.49
N LYS A 48 8.15 -7.78 -7.37
CA LYS A 48 8.22 -7.11 -8.69
C LYS A 48 8.46 -5.60 -8.56
N TYR A 49 7.95 -5.01 -7.49
CA TYR A 49 8.18 -3.60 -7.17
C TYR A 49 9.66 -3.24 -7.00
N PHE A 50 10.56 -4.19 -6.78
CA PHE A 50 12.00 -3.94 -6.60
C PHE A 50 12.85 -4.38 -7.80
N GLU A 51 12.23 -4.75 -8.93
CA GLU A 51 12.95 -5.18 -10.16
C GLU A 51 13.86 -4.09 -10.76
N GLN A 52 13.68 -2.83 -10.37
CA GLN A 52 14.54 -1.70 -10.74
C GLN A 52 15.89 -1.64 -9.99
N ILE A 53 16.15 -2.53 -9.03
CA ILE A 53 17.40 -2.54 -8.27
C ILE A 53 18.53 -3.11 -9.15
N PRO A 54 19.62 -2.36 -9.40
CA PRO A 54 20.76 -2.86 -10.16
C PRO A 54 21.35 -4.13 -9.53
N GLY A 55 21.57 -5.16 -10.35
CA GLY A 55 22.12 -6.45 -9.90
C GLY A 55 21.07 -7.46 -9.44
N LEU A 56 19.77 -7.12 -9.47
CA LEU A 56 18.70 -8.09 -9.28
C LEU A 56 18.41 -8.80 -10.61
N GLU A 57 19.02 -9.97 -10.82
CA GLU A 57 18.76 -10.80 -12.00
C GLU A 57 17.66 -11.82 -11.71
N ARG A 58 16.71 -11.95 -12.65
CA ARG A 58 15.72 -13.03 -12.60
C ARG A 58 16.35 -14.31 -13.14
N THR A 59 16.47 -15.33 -12.29
CA THR A 59 16.72 -16.70 -12.72
C THR A 59 15.39 -17.33 -13.12
N ASP A 60 14.83 -16.88 -14.24
CA ASP A 60 13.67 -17.53 -14.84
C ASP A 60 14.15 -18.68 -15.77
#